data_AF-A0A1G2I6E8-F1
#
_entry.id   AF-A0A1G2I6E8-F1
#
_cell.length_a   1.000
_cell.length_b   1.000
_cell.length_c   1.000
_cell.angle_alpha   90.00
_cell.angle_beta   90.00
_cell.angle_gamma   90.00
#
_symmetry.space_group_name_H-M   'P 1'
#
loop_
_entity.id
_entity.type
_entity.pdbx_description
1 polymer ?
#
loop_
_entity_poly.entity_id
_entity_poly.type
_entity_poly.pdbx_seq_one_letter_code
_entity_poly.pdbx_strand_id
1 'polypeptide(L)'
;MDISILLARVIGLFVVISTLAILMRYKHFVLIEKEAAKNLVLVHLSGFSILILGILLVVNHNIWVLDWRVIITIISWMVLLKGILRVFYPELVMKIINKKAHNKLFILAEVFVFLIGLYLIYKGFFNLPVD
;
A
#
# COMPACT_ATOMS: atom_id res chain seq x y z
N MET A 1 23.09 -3.71 5.98
CA MET A 1 21.88 -4.46 5.60
C MET A 1 21.23 -3.68 4.48
N ASP A 2 21.20 -4.21 3.25
CA ASP A 2 20.66 -3.50 2.08
C ASP A 2 19.22 -3.03 2.42
N ILE A 3 18.97 -1.72 2.33
CA ILE A 3 17.68 -1.08 2.63
C ILE A 3 16.53 -1.77 1.89
N SER A 4 16.81 -2.34 0.72
CA SER A 4 15.87 -3.13 -0.07
C SER A 4 15.34 -4.35 0.70
N ILE A 5 16.21 -5.07 1.41
CA ILE A 5 15.82 -6.25 2.21
C ILE A 5 14.97 -5.84 3.39
N LEU A 6 15.34 -4.75 4.08
CA LEU A 6 14.56 -4.20 5.19
C LEU A 6 13.15 -3.82 4.71
N LEU A 7 13.06 -3.07 3.61
CA LEU A 7 11.78 -2.66 3.04
C LEU A 7 10.95 -3.83 2.53
N ALA A 8 11.56 -4.86 1.94
CA ALA A 8 10.85 -6.09 1.55
C ALA A 8 10.15 -6.75 2.74
N ARG A 9 10.85 -6.86 3.88
CA ARG A 9 10.29 -7.43 5.12
C ARG A 9 9.15 -6.59 5.65
N VAL A 10 9.36 -5.28 5.78
CA VAL A 10 8.38 -4.35 6.36
C VAL A 10 7.13 -4.25 5.49
N ILE A 11 7.31 -3.97 4.18
CA ILE A 11 6.21 -3.84 3.23
C ILE A 11 5.51 -5.19 3.06
N GLY A 12 6.26 -6.28 2.89
CA GLY A 12 5.71 -7.62 2.73
C GLY A 12 4.81 -8.03 3.90
N LEU A 13 5.32 -7.90 5.14
CA LEU A 13 4.53 -8.21 6.35
C LEU A 13 3.30 -7.31 6.48
N PHE A 14 3.47 -6.00 6.31
CA PHE A 14 2.37 -5.04 6.40
C PHE A 14 1.27 -5.35 5.38
N VAL A 15 1.65 -5.59 4.12
CA VAL A 15 0.71 -5.90 3.04
C VAL A 15 -0.03 -7.20 3.32
N VAL A 16 0.67 -8.29 3.63
CA VAL A 16 0.03 -9.60 3.87
C VAL A 16 -0.97 -9.52 5.03
N ILE A 17 -0.56 -8.94 6.16
CA ILE A 17 -1.43 -8.83 7.34
C ILE A 17 -2.64 -7.93 7.06
N SER A 18 -2.43 -6.77 6.46
CA SER A 18 -3.52 -5.80 6.21
C SER A 18 -4.52 -6.31 5.17
N THR A 19 -4.05 -6.82 4.02
CA THR A 19 -4.91 -7.36 2.98
C THR A 19 -5.68 -8.60 3.44
N LEU A 20 -5.07 -9.48 4.24
CA LEU A 20 -5.77 -10.62 4.82
C LEU A 20 -6.91 -10.16 5.74
N ALA A 21 -6.65 -9.19 6.62
CA ALA A 21 -7.68 -8.60 7.48
C ALA A 21 -8.81 -7.94 6.67
N ILE A 22 -8.48 -7.25 5.57
CA ILE A 22 -9.44 -6.65 4.64
C ILE A 22 -10.28 -7.74 3.96
N LEU A 23 -9.67 -8.76 3.38
CA LEU A 23 -10.36 -9.83 2.66
C LEU A 23 -11.33 -10.61 3.56
N MET A 24 -10.93 -10.91 4.81
CA MET A 24 -11.78 -11.60 5.79
C MET A 24 -13.06 -10.83 6.12
N ARG A 25 -13.02 -9.49 6.09
CA ARG A 25 -14.15 -8.62 6.46
C ARG A 25 -14.34 -7.45 5.51
N TYR A 26 -14.33 -7.72 4.21
CA TYR A 26 -14.27 -6.69 3.15
C TYR A 26 -15.39 -5.65 3.28
N LYS A 27 -16.64 -6.10 3.43
CA LYS A 27 -17.80 -5.19 3.57
C LYS A 27 -17.69 -4.28 4.80
N HIS A 28 -17.18 -4.81 5.90
CA HIS A 28 -16.99 -4.04 7.13
C HIS A 28 -15.87 -3.02 6.98
N PHE A 29 -14.77 -3.38 6.30
CA PHE A 29 -13.68 -2.44 6.02
C PHE A 29 -14.15 -1.28 5.12
N VAL A 30 -14.92 -1.56 4.07
CA VAL A 30 -15.51 -0.52 3.21
C VAL A 30 -16.44 0.41 4.00
N LEU A 31 -17.20 -0.12 4.97
CA LEU A 31 -18.03 0.70 5.85
C LEU A 31 -17.20 1.64 6.74
N ILE A 32 -16.11 1.15 7.33
CA ILE A 32 -15.19 1.96 8.13
C ILE A 32 -14.54 3.05 7.26
N GLU A 33 -14.06 2.71 6.07
CA GLU A 33 -13.49 3.70 5.14
C GLU A 33 -14.52 4.78 4.80
N LYS A 34 -15.79 4.39 4.57
CA LYS A 34 -16.89 5.31 4.25
C LYS A 34 -17.19 6.26 5.40
N GLU A 35 -17.15 5.78 6.64
CA GLU A 35 -17.37 6.64 7.82
C GLU A 35 -16.20 7.59 8.04
N ALA A 36 -14.97 7.10 7.94
CA ALA A 36 -13.77 7.92 8.06
C ALA A 36 -13.72 9.02 6.98
N ALA A 37 -14.18 8.72 5.76
CA ALA A 37 -14.16 9.66 4.65
C ALA A 37 -15.21 10.78 4.74
N LYS A 38 -16.19 10.69 5.66
CA LYS A 38 -17.07 11.82 5.99
C LYS A 38 -16.38 12.89 6.86
N ASN A 39 -15.29 12.53 7.52
CA ASN A 39 -14.53 13.43 8.37
C ASN A 39 -13.31 13.97 7.62
N LEU A 40 -13.38 15.24 7.19
CA LEU A 40 -12.31 15.90 6.44
C LEU A 40 -10.97 15.92 7.20
N VAL A 41 -10.99 16.06 8.52
CA VAL A 41 -9.78 16.03 9.34
C VAL A 41 -9.10 14.66 9.24
N LEU A 42 -9.86 13.56 9.35
CA LEU A 42 -9.33 12.21 9.19
C LEU A 42 -8.80 11.98 7.77
N VAL A 43 -9.49 12.46 6.74
CA VAL A 43 -9.05 12.36 5.34
C VAL A 43 -7.72 13.07 5.12
N HIS A 44 -7.57 14.30 5.63
CA HIS A 44 -6.33 15.06 5.51
C HIS A 44 -5.20 14.47 6.34
N LEU A 45 -5.43 14.12 7.61
CA LEU A 45 -4.40 13.52 8.47
C LEU A 45 -3.86 12.22 7.85
N SER A 46 -4.75 11.33 7.41
CA SER A 46 -4.32 10.11 6.72
C SER A 46 -3.64 10.40 5.38
N GLY A 47 -4.05 11.44 4.65
CA GLY A 47 -3.37 11.92 3.45
C GLY A 47 -1.92 12.35 3.71
N PHE A 48 -1.70 13.20 4.71
CA PHE A 48 -0.37 13.64 5.11
C PHE A 48 0.49 12.50 5.63
N SER A 49 -0.06 11.57 6.42
CA SER A 49 0.66 10.39 6.87
C SER A 49 1.13 9.51 5.70
N ILE A 50 0.25 9.26 4.72
CA ILE A 50 0.60 8.50 3.50
C ILE A 50 1.66 9.26 2.69
N LEU A 51 1.53 10.58 2.57
CA LEU A 51 2.48 11.41 1.84
C LEU A 51 3.88 11.35 2.47
N ILE A 52 3.99 11.51 3.78
CA ILE A 52 5.28 11.40 4.51
C ILE A 52 5.90 10.03 4.29
N LEU A 53 5.11 8.95 4.43
CA LEU A 53 5.58 7.59 4.17
C LEU A 53 6.06 7.41 2.72
N GLY A 54 5.31 7.93 1.74
CA GLY A 54 5.68 7.87 0.32
C GLY A 54 6.99 8.61 0.02
N ILE A 55 7.17 9.80 0.59
CA ILE A 55 8.42 10.57 0.47
C ILE A 55 9.59 9.77 1.05
N LEU A 56 9.44 9.24 2.28
CA LEU A 56 10.48 8.44 2.91
C LEU A 56 10.84 7.21 2.08
N LEU A 57 9.84 6.52 1.54
CA LEU A 57 10.03 5.33 0.71
C LEU A 57 10.76 5.66 -0.61
N VAL A 58 10.36 6.71 -1.32
CA VAL A 58 11.00 7.11 -2.59
C VAL A 58 12.42 7.60 -2.36
N VAL A 59 12.66 8.43 -1.33
CA VAL A 59 13.99 8.98 -1.04
C VAL A 59 14.98 7.86 -0.65
N ASN A 60 14.53 6.87 0.12
CA ASN A 60 15.40 5.78 0.57
C ASN A 60 15.48 4.61 -0.42
N HIS A 61 14.54 4.49 -1.36
CA HIS A 61 14.49 3.36 -2.28
C HIS A 61 13.92 3.77 -3.65
N ASN A 62 14.81 4.20 -4.54
CA ASN A 62 14.51 4.53 -5.93
C ASN A 62 15.45 3.78 -6.89
N ILE A 63 15.33 2.45 -6.91
CA ILE A 63 16.18 1.54 -7.69
C ILE A 63 15.36 0.99 -8.86
N TRP A 64 15.73 1.36 -10.09
CA TRP A 64 15.08 0.92 -11.33
C TRP A 64 15.88 -0.17 -12.04
N VAL A 65 16.20 -1.23 -11.32
CA VAL A 65 16.87 -2.43 -11.87
C VAL A 65 15.80 -3.49 -12.13
N LEU A 66 15.92 -4.25 -13.22
CA LEU A 66 14.98 -5.31 -13.61
C LEU A 66 15.10 -6.57 -12.71
N ASP A 67 14.96 -6.39 -11.41
CA ASP A 67 14.86 -7.44 -10.41
C ASP A 67 13.73 -7.13 -9.41
N TRP A 68 13.62 -7.94 -8.35
CA TRP A 68 12.55 -7.82 -7.36
C TRP A 68 12.49 -6.47 -6.64
N ARG A 69 13.60 -5.71 -6.59
CA ARG A 69 13.66 -4.39 -5.94
C ARG A 69 12.81 -3.36 -6.68
N VAL A 70 12.59 -3.52 -8.00
CA VAL A 70 11.71 -2.61 -8.75
C VAL A 70 10.29 -2.59 -8.20
N ILE A 71 9.82 -3.70 -7.62
CA ILE A 71 8.50 -3.79 -7.00
C ILE A 71 8.41 -2.82 -5.82
N ILE A 72 9.46 -2.74 -5.00
CA ILE A 72 9.52 -1.78 -3.89
C ILE A 72 9.50 -0.36 -4.45
N THR A 73 10.31 -0.06 -5.47
CA THR A 73 10.32 1.26 -6.11
C THR A 73 8.94 1.66 -6.63
N ILE A 74 8.23 0.75 -7.31
CA ILE A 74 6.86 0.98 -7.80
C ILE A 74 5.90 1.25 -6.64
N ILE A 75 5.96 0.45 -5.57
CA ILE A 75 5.13 0.63 -4.36
C ILE A 75 5.43 2.00 -3.73
N SER A 76 6.71 2.39 -3.58
CA SER A 76 7.12 3.68 -3.04
C SER A 76 6.46 4.84 -3.80
N TRP A 77 6.54 4.81 -5.13
CA TRP A 77 5.92 5.83 -5.98
C TRP A 77 4.39 5.80 -5.91
N MET A 78 3.76 4.62 -5.86
CA MET A 78 2.31 4.50 -5.70
C MET A 78 1.83 5.07 -4.36
N VAL A 79 2.56 4.85 -3.27
CA VAL A 79 2.26 5.42 -1.95
C VAL A 79 2.39 6.93 -1.98
N LEU A 80 3.46 7.46 -2.58
CA LEU A 80 3.66 8.90 -2.76
C LEU A 80 2.51 9.53 -3.55
N LEU A 81 2.20 8.99 -4.73
CA LEU A 81 1.12 9.49 -5.58
C LEU A 81 -0.24 9.41 -4.88
N LYS A 82 -0.52 8.33 -4.14
CA LYS A 82 -1.73 8.19 -3.33
C LYS A 82 -1.83 9.27 -2.24
N GLY A 83 -0.71 9.59 -1.58
CA GLY A 83 -0.63 10.65 -0.58
C GLY A 83 -0.93 12.02 -1.19
N ILE A 84 -0.28 12.35 -2.30
CA ILE A 84 -0.52 13.58 -3.07
C ILE A 84 -2.00 13.68 -3.46
N LEU A 85 -2.55 12.66 -4.13
CA LEU A 85 -3.93 12.67 -4.58
C LEU A 85 -4.92 12.84 -3.41
N ARG A 86 -4.67 12.21 -2.27
CA ARG A 86 -5.54 12.32 -1.10
C ARG A 86 -5.49 13.70 -0.44
N VAL A 87 -4.34 14.35 -0.43
CA VAL A 87 -4.17 15.70 0.14
C VAL A 87 -4.78 16.76 -0.76
N PHE A 88 -4.50 16.71 -2.07
CA PHE A 88 -4.96 17.72 -3.03
C PHE A 88 -6.40 17.50 -3.51
N TYR A 89 -6.87 16.25 -3.52
CA TYR A 89 -8.19 15.89 -4.04
C TYR A 89 -8.96 14.97 -3.08
N PRO A 90 -9.26 15.41 -1.85
CA PRO A 90 -9.95 14.60 -0.84
C PRO A 90 -11.33 14.10 -1.32
N GLU A 91 -12.00 14.85 -2.20
CA GLU A 91 -13.27 14.50 -2.86
C GLU A 91 -13.22 13.14 -3.60
N LEU A 92 -12.04 12.75 -4.09
CA LEU A 92 -11.85 11.48 -4.81
C LEU A 92 -11.95 10.27 -3.88
N VAL A 93 -11.67 10.44 -2.59
CA VAL A 93 -11.68 9.35 -1.60
C VAL A 93 -13.07 8.73 -1.51
N MET A 94 -14.11 9.54 -1.31
CA MET A 94 -15.49 9.05 -1.25
C MET A 94 -15.94 8.39 -2.57
N LYS A 95 -15.54 8.94 -3.71
CA LYS A 95 -15.84 8.35 -5.03
C LYS A 95 -15.23 6.96 -5.19
N ILE A 96 -13.97 6.77 -4.76
CA ILE A 96 -13.28 5.48 -4.83
C ILE A 96 -13.91 4.47 -3.86
N ILE A 97 -14.21 4.88 -2.62
CA ILE A 97 -14.85 3.99 -1.61
C ILE A 97 -16.22 3.50 -2.09
N ASN A 98 -17.03 4.37 -2.69
CA ASN A 98 -18.32 3.97 -3.24
C ASN A 98 -18.19 2.95 -4.39
N LYS A 99 -17.13 3.05 -5.22
CA LYS A 99 -16.81 2.05 -6.24
C LYS A 99 -16.38 0.71 -5.62
N LYS A 100 -15.55 0.73 -4.56
CA LYS A 100 -15.15 -0.48 -3.82
C LYS A 100 -16.34 -1.28 -3.32
N ALA A 101 -17.37 -0.61 -2.81
CA ALA A 101 -18.56 -1.25 -2.25
C ALA A 101 -19.33 -2.14 -3.25
N HIS A 102 -19.26 -1.85 -4.55
CA HIS A 102 -20.10 -2.48 -5.58
C HIS A 102 -19.31 -3.25 -6.65
N ASN A 103 -17.97 -3.19 -6.63
CA ASN A 103 -17.15 -3.72 -7.71
C ASN A 103 -16.18 -4.81 -7.21
N LYS A 104 -16.40 -6.05 -7.67
CA LYS A 104 -15.57 -7.22 -7.35
C LYS A 104 -14.10 -7.08 -7.78
N LEU A 105 -13.79 -6.21 -8.74
CA LEU A 105 -12.41 -5.94 -9.16
C LEU A 105 -11.51 -5.48 -8.02
N PHE A 106 -12.07 -4.79 -7.01
CA PHE A 106 -11.28 -4.39 -5.85
C PHE A 106 -10.90 -5.57 -4.96
N ILE A 107 -11.75 -6.59 -4.83
CA ILE A 107 -11.39 -7.82 -4.11
C ILE A 107 -10.26 -8.54 -4.84
N LEU A 108 -10.34 -8.62 -6.17
CA LEU A 108 -9.27 -9.20 -6.99
C LEU A 108 -7.95 -8.42 -6.86
N ALA A 109 -8.03 -7.08 -6.80
CA ALA A 109 -6.86 -6.24 -6.54
C ALA A 109 -6.25 -6.51 -5.16
N GLU A 110 -7.05 -6.67 -4.10
CA GLU A 110 -6.56 -7.04 -2.76
C GLU A 110 -5.85 -8.41 -2.76
N VAL A 111 -6.39 -9.39 -3.49
CA VAL A 111 -5.73 -10.71 -3.66
C VAL A 111 -4.40 -10.56 -4.39
N PHE A 112 -4.34 -9.76 -5.45
CA PHE A 112 -3.10 -9.50 -6.17
C PHE A 112 -2.05 -8.82 -5.27
N VAL A 113 -2.46 -7.83 -4.48
CA VAL A 113 -1.59 -7.14 -3.52
C VAL A 113 -1.12 -8.10 -2.42
N PHE A 114 -1.97 -9.00 -1.92
CA PHE A 114 -1.59 -10.06 -0.99
C PHE A 114 -0.48 -10.96 -1.56
N LEU A 115 -0.59 -11.38 -2.82
CA LEU A 115 0.44 -12.19 -3.49
C LEU A 115 1.78 -11.45 -3.64
N ILE A 116 1.74 -10.15 -3.96
CA ILE A 116 2.95 -9.30 -3.96
C ILE A 116 3.59 -9.28 -2.57
N GLY A 117 2.78 -9.14 -1.52
CA GLY A 117 3.26 -9.15 -0.14
C GLY A 117 3.98 -10.45 0.21
N LEU A 118 3.39 -11.61 -0.14
CA LEU A 118 4.04 -12.92 0.05
C LEU A 118 5.36 -13.03 -0.71
N TYR A 119 5.40 -12.54 -1.95
CA TYR A 119 6.62 -12.51 -2.74
C TYR A 119 7.73 -11.66 -2.10
N LEU A 120 7.37 -10.49 -1.56
CA LEU A 120 8.32 -9.62 -0.86
C LEU A 120 8.81 -10.23 0.46
N ILE A 121 7.94 -10.92 1.22
CA ILE A 121 8.36 -11.70 2.39
C ILE A 121 9.39 -12.76 1.99
N TYR A 122 9.10 -13.52 0.93
CA TYR A 122 10.03 -14.53 0.43
C TYR A 122 11.39 -13.92 0.09
N LYS A 123 11.41 -12.81 -0.66
CA LYS A 123 12.65 -12.09 -1.00
C LYS A 123 13.36 -11.49 0.22
N GLY A 124 12.62 -10.95 1.18
CA GLY A 124 13.18 -10.31 2.36
C GLY A 124 13.78 -11.28 3.38
N PHE A 125 13.20 -12.47 3.55
CA PHE A 125 13.63 -13.43 4.58
C PHE A 125 14.48 -14.59 4.04
N PHE A 126 14.19 -15.08 2.84
CA PHE A 126 14.76 -16.33 2.34
C PHE A 126 15.70 -16.15 1.15
N ASN A 127 15.63 -15.03 0.44
CA ASN A 127 16.55 -14.71 -0.64
C ASN A 127 17.74 -13.87 -0.13
N LEU A 128 18.40 -14.36 0.92
CA LEU A 128 19.72 -13.85 1.32
C LEU A 128 20.70 -14.13 0.17
N PRO A 129 21.56 -13.18 -0.22
CA PRO A 129 22.65 -13.50 -1.12
C PRO A 129 23.47 -14.65 -0.50
N VAL A 130 23.56 -15.76 -1.23
CA VAL A 130 24.80 -16.53 -1.23
C VAL A 130 25.76 -15.60 -1.96
N ASP A 131 26.58 -14.91 -1.18
CA ASP A 131 27.88 -14.27 -1.49
C ASP A 131 28.19 -13.19 -0.45
#